data_AF-A0A2V8U5X5-F1
#
_entry.id   AF-A0A2V8U5X5-F1
#
_cell.length_a   1.000
_cell.length_b   1.000
_cell.length_c   1.000
_cell.angle_alpha   90.00
_cell.angle_beta   90.00
_cell.angle_gamma   90.00
#
_symmetry.space_group_name_H-M   'P 1'
#
loop_
_entity.id
_entity.type
_entity.pdbx_description
1 polymer ?
#
loop_
_entity_poly.entity_id
_entity_poly.type
_entity_poly.pdbx_seq_one_letter_code
_entity_poly.pdbx_strand_id
1 'polypeptide(L)'
;MDYAENLSRGTEEWCASYGAQREHKIAQFEKMLSYCEVASCRMLALVRYFGDTADSHQRCGVCDFCNPGATIARRFGTRTHRSKKTSCTSWSS
;
A
#
# COMPACT_ATOMS: atom_id res chain seq x y z
N MET A 1 -29.38 -19.41 -14.61
CA MET A 1 -29.09 -19.01 -13.23
C MET A 1 -29.46 -17.55 -13.09
N ASP A 2 -30.60 -17.30 -12.44
CA ASP A 2 -31.22 -16.01 -12.16
C ASP A 2 -30.72 -15.47 -10.81
N TYR A 3 -29.73 -14.58 -10.86
CA TYR A 3 -29.16 -13.98 -9.64
C TYR A 3 -30.09 -12.97 -8.93
N ALA A 4 -31.31 -12.77 -9.43
CA ALA A 4 -32.21 -11.70 -9.03
C ALA A 4 -33.10 -12.02 -7.81
N GLU A 5 -33.33 -13.29 -7.49
CA GLU A 5 -34.27 -13.69 -6.42
C GLU A 5 -33.65 -13.76 -5.01
N ASN A 6 -32.34 -13.57 -4.86
CA ASN A 6 -31.65 -13.72 -3.56
C ASN A 6 -31.23 -12.40 -2.89
N LEU A 7 -31.83 -11.26 -3.27
CA LEU A 7 -31.53 -9.95 -2.66
C LEU A 7 -32.62 -9.55 -1.67
N SER A 8 -32.46 -9.93 -0.40
CA SER A 8 -33.30 -9.45 0.70
C SER A 8 -32.80 -8.10 1.22
N ARG A 9 -33.71 -7.19 1.60
CA ARG A 9 -33.35 -5.92 2.25
C ARG A 9 -32.66 -6.20 3.59
N GLY A 10 -31.41 -5.76 3.74
CA GLY A 10 -30.65 -5.92 4.98
C GLY A 10 -31.31 -5.22 6.18
N THR A 11 -31.13 -5.78 7.37
CA THR A 11 -31.54 -5.15 8.63
C THR A 11 -30.71 -3.88 8.87
N GLU A 12 -31.23 -2.88 9.60
CA GLU A 12 -30.52 -1.60 9.88
C GLU A 12 -29.15 -1.79 10.56
N GLU A 13 -28.92 -2.95 11.17
CA GLU A 13 -27.63 -3.41 11.74
C GLU A 13 -26.50 -3.53 10.69
N TRP A 14 -26.82 -3.46 9.39
CA TRP A 14 -25.84 -3.46 8.31
C TRP A 14 -24.82 -2.34 8.46
N CYS A 15 -25.21 -1.16 8.96
CA CYS A 15 -24.32 -0.01 9.08
C CYS A 15 -23.21 -0.27 10.11
N ALA A 16 -23.56 -0.84 11.26
CA ALA A 16 -22.62 -1.20 12.32
C ALA A 16 -21.67 -2.33 11.87
N SER A 17 -22.21 -3.40 11.27
CA SER A 17 -21.39 -4.51 10.76
C SER A 17 -20.48 -4.10 9.60
N TYR A 18 -20.93 -3.20 8.73
CA TYR A 18 -20.10 -2.62 7.68
C TYR A 18 -19.00 -1.70 8.24
N GLY A 19 -19.32 -0.93 9.29
CA GLY A 19 -18.36 -0.13 10.04
C GLY A 19 -17.22 -0.98 10.61
N ALA A 20 -17.55 -2.05 11.33
CA ALA A 20 -16.58 -2.98 11.88
C ALA A 20 -15.72 -3.66 10.78
N GLN A 21 -16.33 -4.05 9.66
CA GLN A 21 -15.60 -4.60 8.51
C GLN A 21 -14.64 -3.58 7.89
N ARG A 22 -15.05 -2.32 7.80
CA ARG A 22 -14.21 -1.23 7.28
C ARG A 22 -13.01 -1.00 8.20
N GLU A 23 -13.23 -0.90 9.51
CA GLU A 23 -12.16 -0.72 10.50
C GLU A 23 -11.16 -1.87 10.46
N HIS A 24 -11.65 -3.12 10.39
CA HIS A 24 -10.79 -4.28 10.25
C HIS A 24 -9.91 -4.21 8.99
N LYS A 25 -10.49 -3.83 7.83
CA LYS A 25 -9.72 -3.65 6.59
C LYS A 25 -8.69 -2.53 6.69
N ILE A 26 -9.04 -1.41 7.33
CA ILE A 26 -8.10 -0.30 7.55
C ILE A 26 -6.91 -0.77 8.39
N ALA A 27 -7.15 -1.46 9.50
CA ALA A 27 -6.10 -1.99 10.35
C ALA A 27 -5.16 -2.97 9.61
N GLN A 28 -5.68 -3.73 8.64
CA GLN A 28 -4.85 -4.56 7.77
C GLN A 28 -3.99 -3.73 6.80
N PHE A 29 -4.52 -2.66 6.22
CA PHE A 29 -3.76 -1.76 5.35
C PHE A 29 -2.67 -1.01 6.09
N GLU A 30 -2.93 -0.55 7.31
CA GLU A 30 -1.95 0.16 8.14
C GLU A 30 -0.69 -0.69 8.39
N LYS A 31 -0.84 -2.00 8.60
CA LYS A 31 0.28 -2.94 8.73
C LYS A 31 1.14 -3.00 7.45
N MET A 32 0.48 -3.03 6.29
CA MET A 32 1.19 -3.02 4.99
C MET A 32 1.88 -1.68 4.74
N LEU A 33 1.23 -0.58 5.09
CA LEU A 33 1.81 0.76 4.95
C LEU A 33 3.05 0.91 5.84
N SER A 34 2.95 0.50 7.11
CA SER A 34 4.09 0.46 8.04
C SER A 34 5.25 -0.37 7.47
N TYR A 35 4.99 -1.53 6.86
CA TYR A 35 6.04 -2.34 6.24
C TYR A 35 6.75 -1.60 5.09
N CYS A 36 6.01 -0.85 4.29
CA CYS A 36 6.55 -0.08 3.17
C CYS A 36 7.36 1.15 3.63
N GLU A 37 6.88 1.88 4.63
CA GLU A 37 7.42 3.16 5.09
C GLU A 37 8.66 3.01 5.99
N VAL A 38 8.77 1.92 6.74
CA VAL A 38 9.87 1.75 7.70
C VAL A 38 11.20 1.58 6.96
N ALA A 39 12.13 2.51 7.23
CA ALA A 39 13.51 2.48 6.74
C ALA A 39 14.40 1.48 7.50
N SER A 40 14.05 0.19 7.45
CA SER A 40 14.78 -0.88 8.16
C SER A 40 14.93 -2.15 7.31
N CYS A 41 15.70 -3.13 7.81
CA CYS A 41 15.85 -4.41 7.12
C CYS A 41 14.48 -5.07 6.88
N ARG A 42 14.13 -5.31 5.61
CA ARG A 42 12.83 -5.91 5.22
C ARG A 42 12.60 -7.27 5.88
N MET A 43 13.64 -8.10 5.95
CA MET A 43 13.55 -9.43 6.56
C MET A 43 13.18 -9.34 8.05
N LEU A 44 13.86 -8.47 8.81
CA LEU A 44 13.55 -8.27 10.22
C LEU A 44 12.14 -7.74 10.44
N ALA A 45 11.65 -6.86 9.57
CA ALA A 45 10.28 -6.38 9.63
C ALA A 45 9.26 -7.52 9.44
N LEU A 46 9.51 -8.45 8.51
CA LEU A 46 8.66 -9.61 8.28
C LEU A 46 8.68 -10.60 9.46
N VAL A 47 9.87 -10.98 9.93
CA VAL A 47 10.06 -11.89 11.06
C VAL A 47 9.33 -11.38 12.31
N ARG A 48 9.49 -10.09 12.63
CA ARG A 48 8.78 -9.44 13.75
C ARG A 48 7.27 -9.41 13.57
N TYR A 49 6.79 -9.17 12.35
CA TYR A 49 5.35 -9.15 12.06
C TYR A 49 4.68 -10.50 12.35
N PHE A 50 5.35 -11.61 12.02
CA PHE A 50 4.85 -12.96 12.30
C PHE A 50 5.15 -13.45 13.72
N GLY A 51 5.87 -12.67 14.52
CA GLY A 51 6.19 -13.00 15.91
C GLY A 51 7.28 -14.06 16.07
N ASP A 52 8.09 -14.29 15.04
CA ASP A 52 9.25 -15.16 15.16
C ASP A 52 10.36 -14.42 15.91
N THR A 53 10.71 -14.94 17.09
CA THR A 53 11.66 -14.35 18.04
C THR A 53 12.91 -15.20 18.21
N ALA A 54 12.99 -16.34 17.51
CA ALA A 54 14.14 -17.24 17.58
C ALA A 54 15.35 -16.72 16.79
N ASP A 55 15.19 -15.64 16.02
CA ASP A 55 16.27 -15.07 15.22
C ASP A 55 17.24 -14.22 16.05
N SER A 56 18.49 -14.23 15.60
CA SER A 56 19.64 -13.43 16.01
C SER A 56 19.44 -11.90 15.96
N HIS A 57 18.31 -11.43 15.42
CA HIS A 57 18.00 -10.02 15.16
C HIS A 57 19.01 -9.34 14.23
N GLN A 58 19.80 -10.11 13.47
CA GLN A 58 20.80 -9.58 12.56
C GLN A 58 20.18 -9.06 11.27
N ARG A 59 20.79 -8.01 10.71
CA ARG A 59 20.38 -7.50 9.39
C ARG A 59 20.65 -8.58 8.34
N CYS A 60 19.69 -8.87 7.47
CA CYS A 60 19.81 -9.97 6.50
C CYS A 60 20.90 -9.81 5.42
N GLY A 61 21.45 -8.61 5.23
CA GLY A 61 22.50 -8.36 4.23
C GLY A 61 22.06 -8.35 2.75
N VAL A 62 20.82 -8.74 2.42
CA VAL A 62 20.39 -8.96 1.02
C VAL A 62 19.20 -8.12 0.53
N CYS A 63 18.41 -7.52 1.43
CA CYS A 63 17.26 -6.68 1.04
C CYS A 63 17.68 -5.28 0.52
N ASP A 64 16.73 -4.52 -0.03
CA ASP A 64 16.92 -3.15 -0.55
C ASP A 64 17.57 -2.18 0.43
N PHE A 65 17.24 -2.26 1.72
CA PHE A 65 17.88 -1.46 2.77
C PHE A 65 19.22 -2.01 3.27
N CYS A 66 19.50 -3.30 3.11
CA CYS A 66 20.76 -3.90 3.56
C CYS A 66 21.83 -3.89 2.47
N ASN A 67 21.42 -4.02 1.21
CA ASN A 67 22.28 -4.03 0.03
C ASN A 67 21.65 -3.24 -1.12
N PRO A 68 21.66 -1.90 -1.03
CA PRO A 68 21.07 -1.04 -2.07
C PRO A 68 21.79 -1.18 -3.42
N GLY A 69 23.06 -1.56 -3.42
CA GLY A 69 23.86 -1.72 -4.64
C GLY A 69 23.49 -2.95 -5.48
N ALA A 70 23.10 -4.06 -4.83
CA ALA A 70 22.65 -5.28 -5.52
C ALA A 70 21.15 -5.27 -5.85
N THR A 71 20.42 -4.24 -5.40
CA THR A 71 18.97 -4.18 -5.55
C THR A 71 18.59 -3.68 -6.93
N ILE A 72 17.83 -4.50 -7.68
CA ILE A 72 17.25 -4.15 -8.98
C ILE A 72 16.00 -3.28 -8.75
N ALA A 73 16.17 -2.13 -8.09
CA ALA A 73 15.09 -1.15 -7.99
C ALA A 73 15.03 -0.38 -9.31
N ARG A 74 13.84 -0.34 -9.93
CA ARG A 74 13.62 0.53 -11.10
C ARG A 74 13.86 1.98 -10.65
N ARG A 75 14.90 2.63 -11.17
CA ARG A 75 15.09 4.06 -10.98
C ARG A 75 13.91 4.78 -11.61
N PHE A 76 13.08 5.42 -10.79
CA PHE A 76 12.10 6.36 -11.31
C PHE A 76 12.88 7.57 -11.82
N GLY A 77 12.92 7.73 -13.14
CA GLY A 77 13.55 8.89 -13.76
C GLY A 77 12.96 10.18 -13.21
N THR A 78 13.76 11.24 -13.17
CA THR A 78 13.30 12.56 -12.73
C THR A 78 12.07 12.94 -13.53
N ARG A 79 10.96 13.23 -12.85
CA ARG A 79 9.78 13.81 -13.49
C ARG A 79 10.20 15.18 -14.02
N THR A 80 10.50 15.27 -15.31
CA THR A 80 10.68 16.57 -15.95
C THR A 80 9.35 17.30 -15.85
N HIS A 81 9.35 18.44 -15.18
CA HIS A 81 8.18 19.32 -15.16
C HIS A 81 8.04 19.91 -16.56
N ARG A 82 7.34 19.21 -17.47
CA ARG A 82 6.90 19.81 -18.74
C ARG A 82 5.89 20.89 -18.39
N SER A 83 6.38 22.12 -18.25
CA SER A 83 5.53 23.30 -18.22
C SER A 83 4.77 23.34 -19.54
N LYS A 84 3.47 23.05 -19.51
CA LYS A 84 2.58 23.39 -20.62
C LYS A 84 2.48 24.91 -20.61
N LYS A 85 3.17 25.60 -21.53
CA LYS A 85 2.78 26.96 -21.87
C LYS A 85 1.40 26.86 -22.50
N THR A 86 0.36 27.10 -21.72
CA THR A 86 -0.96 27.42 -22.25
C THR A 86 -0.84 28.79 -22.92
N SER A 87 -0.43 28.81 -24.19
CA SER A 87 -0.66 29.98 -25.03
C SER A 87 -2.14 29.99 -25.37
N CYS A 88 -2.91 30.76 -24.62
CA CYS A 88 -4.22 31.22 -25.06
C CYS A 88 -3.97 32.20 -26.22
N THR A 89 -4.00 31.72 -27.46
CA THR A 89 -4.13 32.58 -28.62
C THR A 89 -5.60 32.57 -29.04
N SER A 90 -6.25 33.68 -28.71
CA SER A 90 -7.51 34.20 -29.25
C SER A 90 -8.14 33.40 -30.40
N TRP A 91 -9.31 32.80 -30.13
CA TRP A 91 -10.32 32.63 -31.16
C TRP A 91 -10.92 34.01 -31.45
N SER A 92 -10.49 34.62 -32.55
CA SER A 92 -11.21 35.74 -33.14
C SER A 92 -12.42 35.19 -33.90
N SER A 93 -13.59 35.72 -33.56
CA SER A 93 -14.87 35.54 -34.26
C SER A 93 -14.83 36.02 -35.70
#